data_AF-A0A822F7P2-F1
#
_entry.id   AF-A0A822F7P2-F1
#
_cell.length_a   1.000
_cell.length_b   1.000
_cell.length_c   1.000
_cell.angle_alpha   90.00
_cell.angle_beta   90.00
_cell.angle_gamma   90.00
#
_symmetry.space_group_name_H-M   'P 1'
#
loop_
_entity.id
_entity.type
_entity.pdbx_description
1 polymer ?
#
loop_
_entity_poly.entity_id
_entity_poly.type
_entity_poly.pdbx_seq_one_letter_code
_entity_poly.pdbx_strand_id
1 'polypeptide(L)'
;MDKDTSREPSIADIDSIHHYRPVQSPVTRHRRTSIVSIVQPDPLKIVLPTDEVTLKRHLGLFSGICFIIGIIIGSGIFISPKGVLRETQSVGLCLIIWVACGLVSLLGALCYAEIGTVIPRNGAEIAYLKE
;
A
#
# COMPACT_ATOMS: atom_id res chain seq x y z
N MET A 1 -45.89 -25.61 -18.50
CA MET A 1 -44.83 -25.31 -17.52
C MET A 1 -43.48 -25.61 -18.17
N ASP A 2 -42.95 -24.56 -18.81
CA ASP A 2 -41.54 -24.12 -18.78
C ASP A 2 -40.47 -24.99 -19.45
N LYS A 3 -40.37 -24.77 -20.77
CA LYS A 3 -39.13 -24.77 -21.54
C LYS A 3 -38.41 -23.43 -21.32
N ASP A 4 -37.22 -23.43 -20.73
CA ASP A 4 -36.15 -22.47 -21.05
C ASP A 4 -34.83 -23.13 -20.61
N THR A 5 -34.15 -23.87 -21.49
CA THR A 5 -33.15 -23.33 -22.42
C THR A 5 -31.99 -22.66 -21.67
N SER A 6 -30.98 -23.49 -21.40
CA SER A 6 -29.60 -23.07 -21.18
C SER A 6 -29.16 -22.14 -22.30
N ARG A 7 -29.11 -20.83 -22.02
CA ARG A 7 -28.42 -19.84 -22.86
C ARG A 7 -27.04 -19.63 -22.26
N GLU A 8 -26.05 -20.28 -22.84
CA GLU A 8 -24.66 -19.81 -22.76
C GLU A 8 -24.62 -18.34 -23.19
N PRO A 9 -23.98 -17.44 -22.44
CA PRO A 9 -23.79 -16.07 -22.89
C PRO A 9 -22.90 -16.09 -24.14
N SER A 10 -23.45 -15.61 -25.25
CA SER A 10 -22.74 -15.49 -26.53
C SER A 10 -21.58 -14.51 -26.39
N ILE A 11 -20.44 -14.85 -27.00
CA ILE A 11 -19.19 -14.06 -27.07
C ILE A 11 -19.42 -12.61 -27.54
N ALA A 12 -20.55 -12.31 -28.18
CA ALA A 12 -20.94 -10.96 -28.62
C ALA A 12 -21.17 -9.95 -27.47
N ASP A 13 -21.49 -10.39 -26.24
CA ASP A 13 -21.72 -9.48 -25.11
C ASP A 13 -20.42 -8.93 -24.49
N ILE A 14 -19.30 -9.63 -24.67
CA ILE A 14 -18.00 -9.25 -24.08
C ILE A 14 -17.34 -8.11 -24.89
N ASP A 15 -17.59 -8.05 -26.20
CA ASP A 15 -16.97 -7.06 -27.10
C ASP A 15 -17.60 -5.65 -26.99
N SER A 16 -18.77 -5.54 -26.34
CA SER A 16 -19.44 -4.25 -26.09
C SER A 16 -18.81 -3.41 -24.97
N ILE A 17 -17.90 -3.97 -24.16
CA ILE A 17 -17.27 -3.25 -23.05
C ILE A 17 -16.05 -2.44 -23.52
N HIS A 18 -15.47 -2.74 -24.68
CA HIS A 18 -14.29 -2.04 -25.21
C HIS A 18 -14.59 -0.81 -26.08
N HIS A 19 -15.86 -0.49 -26.33
CA HIS A 19 -16.24 0.64 -27.18
C HIS A 19 -16.67 1.89 -26.39
N TYR A 20 -15.92 2.26 -25.35
CA TYR A 20 -16.03 3.57 -24.73
C TYR A 20 -15.48 4.65 -25.68
N ARG A 21 -16.37 5.32 -26.42
CA ARG A 21 -16.04 6.51 -27.22
C ARG A 21 -16.09 7.76 -26.32
N PRO A 22 -15.02 8.56 -26.23
CA PRO A 22 -15.09 9.82 -25.51
C PRO A 22 -16.01 10.82 -26.24
N VAL A 23 -16.93 11.43 -25.49
CA VAL A 23 -17.82 12.52 -25.96
C VAL A 23 -16.98 13.78 -26.16
N GLN A 24 -16.77 14.17 -27.42
CA GLN A 24 -16.19 15.47 -27.78
C GLN A 24 -17.30 16.54 -27.70
N SER A 25 -17.28 17.39 -26.67
CA SER A 25 -18.19 18.54 -26.60
C SER A 25 -17.70 19.67 -27.50
N PRO A 26 -18.54 20.27 -28.38
CA PRO A 26 -18.15 21.41 -29.19
C PRO A 26 -17.95 22.66 -28.32
N VAL A 27 -16.83 23.36 -28.49
CA VAL A 27 -16.61 24.70 -27.93
C VAL A 27 -17.48 25.68 -28.71
N THR A 28 -18.70 25.93 -28.21
CA THR A 28 -19.57 26.98 -28.75
C THR A 28 -19.29 28.29 -28.03
N ARG A 29 -18.45 29.11 -28.65
CA ARG A 29 -18.30 30.53 -28.32
C ARG A 29 -19.64 31.22 -28.62
N HIS A 30 -20.39 31.61 -27.59
CA HIS A 30 -21.52 32.53 -27.79
C HIS A 30 -21.54 33.71 -26.84
N ARG A 31 -21.84 34.83 -27.47
CA ARG A 31 -21.73 36.22 -27.06
C ARG A 31 -22.94 36.61 -26.19
N ARG A 32 -22.64 37.15 -25.00
CA ARG A 32 -23.35 38.19 -24.23
C ARG A 32 -24.80 38.52 -24.67
N THR A 33 -25.81 38.14 -23.87
CA THR A 33 -27.05 38.92 -23.63
C THR A 33 -27.79 38.41 -22.38
N SER A 34 -27.82 39.28 -21.37
CA SER A 34 -28.83 39.59 -20.35
C SER A 34 -29.92 38.58 -19.93
N ILE A 35 -30.18 38.62 -18.60
CA ILE A 35 -31.45 38.38 -17.88
C ILE A 35 -32.04 36.97 -17.88
N VAL A 36 -31.38 36.05 -17.17
CA VAL A 36 -32.07 35.01 -16.41
C VAL A 36 -31.36 34.87 -15.06
N SER A 37 -31.81 35.63 -14.06
CA SER A 37 -31.50 35.35 -12.66
C SER A 37 -32.32 34.12 -12.24
N ILE A 38 -31.96 32.94 -12.74
CA ILE A 38 -32.30 31.70 -12.06
C ILE A 38 -31.59 31.80 -10.72
N VAL A 39 -32.37 31.89 -9.65
CA VAL A 39 -31.95 31.54 -8.30
C VAL A 39 -31.23 30.20 -8.44
N GLN A 40 -29.90 30.25 -8.44
CA GLN A 40 -29.08 29.06 -8.28
C GLN A 40 -29.51 28.51 -6.92
N PRO A 41 -30.15 27.31 -6.83
CA PRO A 41 -30.27 26.68 -5.54
C PRO A 41 -28.84 26.52 -5.04
N ASP A 42 -28.58 27.03 -3.83
CA ASP A 42 -27.25 26.98 -3.22
C ASP A 42 -26.65 25.59 -3.52
N PRO A 43 -25.44 25.51 -4.12
CA PRO A 43 -24.82 24.22 -4.32
C PRO A 43 -24.75 23.62 -2.93
N LEU A 44 -25.54 22.57 -2.70
CA LEU A 44 -25.60 21.85 -1.45
C LEU A 44 -24.14 21.59 -1.10
N LYS A 45 -23.60 22.36 -0.15
CA LYS A 45 -22.24 22.17 0.33
C LYS A 45 -22.31 20.81 0.98
N ILE A 46 -21.94 19.79 0.22
CA ILE A 46 -21.54 18.51 0.77
C ILE A 46 -20.28 18.86 1.54
N VAL A 47 -20.45 19.41 2.74
CA VAL A 47 -19.45 19.40 3.79
C VAL A 47 -19.35 17.92 4.11
N LEU A 48 -18.60 17.19 3.29
CA LEU A 48 -17.98 15.98 3.78
C LEU A 48 -17.25 16.45 5.03
N PRO A 49 -17.56 15.91 6.21
CA PRO A 49 -16.64 16.07 7.31
C PRO A 49 -15.34 15.47 6.78
N THR A 50 -14.42 16.32 6.35
CA THR A 50 -13.00 16.01 6.36
C THR A 50 -12.67 15.97 7.84
N ASP A 51 -13.16 14.93 8.53
CA ASP A 51 -12.55 14.48 9.76
C ASP A 51 -11.15 14.08 9.32
N GLU A 52 -10.25 15.06 9.39
CA GLU A 52 -8.85 14.86 9.14
C GLU A 52 -8.43 13.81 10.16
N VAL A 53 -8.27 12.58 9.70
CA VAL A 53 -7.97 11.42 10.54
C VAL A 53 -6.57 11.65 11.11
N THR A 54 -6.53 12.40 12.19
CA THR A 54 -5.31 12.84 12.86
C THR A 54 -4.94 11.73 13.83
N LEU A 55 -4.13 10.79 13.33
CA LEU A 55 -3.54 9.76 14.17
C LEU A 55 -2.68 10.42 15.24
N LYS A 56 -3.10 10.27 16.50
CA LYS A 56 -2.32 10.69 17.65
C LYS A 56 -1.02 9.88 17.65
N ARG A 57 0.11 10.53 17.36
CA ARG A 57 1.44 9.88 17.30
C ARG A 57 1.90 9.49 18.70
N HIS A 58 1.46 8.32 19.17
CA HIS A 58 1.90 7.69 20.41
C HIS A 58 2.63 6.37 20.09
N LEU A 59 3.80 6.45 19.47
CA LEU A 59 4.74 5.34 19.41
C LEU A 59 5.90 5.68 20.34
N GLY A 60 5.83 5.15 21.57
CA GLY A 60 6.94 5.24 22.52
C GLY A 60 8.06 4.25 22.17
N LEU A 61 9.24 4.46 22.72
CA LEU A 61 10.43 3.62 22.49
C LEU A 61 10.14 2.14 22.71
N PHE A 62 9.47 1.80 23.82
CA PHE A 62 9.14 0.41 24.17
C PHE A 62 8.18 -0.24 23.17
N SER A 63 7.17 0.50 22.72
CA SER A 63 6.22 0.03 21.70
C SER A 63 6.92 -0.19 20.36
N GLY A 64 7.85 0.69 19.98
CA GLY A 64 8.70 0.52 18.81
C GLY A 64 9.59 -0.71 18.91
N ILE A 65 10.30 -0.90 20.02
CA ILE A 65 11.19 -2.07 20.24
C ILE A 65 10.39 -3.37 20.15
N CYS A 66 9.26 -3.47 20.85
CA CYS A 66 8.42 -4.67 20.83
C CYS A 66 7.87 -4.96 19.43
N PHE A 67 7.51 -3.92 18.67
CA PHE A 67 7.07 -4.06 17.29
C PHE A 67 8.19 -4.61 16.39
N ILE A 68 9.40 -4.04 16.50
CA ILE A 68 10.58 -4.51 15.74
C ILE A 68 10.90 -5.98 16.07
N ILE A 69 10.86 -6.37 17.34
CA ILE A 69 11.07 -7.77 17.73
C ILE A 69 9.97 -8.68 17.14
N GLY A 70 8.72 -8.23 17.16
CA GLY A 70 7.58 -8.98 16.63
C GLY A 70 7.63 -9.22 15.12
N ILE A 71 8.17 -8.27 14.34
CA ILE A 71 8.32 -8.44 12.89
C ILE A 71 9.58 -9.26 12.52
N ILE A 72 10.61 -9.28 13.38
CA ILE A 72 11.86 -10.03 13.14
C ILE A 72 11.67 -11.52 13.47
N ILE A 73 10.98 -11.84 14.58
CA ILE A 73 10.75 -13.23 14.99
C ILE A 73 9.60 -13.83 14.16
N GLY A 74 9.96 -14.52 13.07
CA GLY A 74 9.02 -15.23 12.20
C GLY A 74 9.17 -16.76 12.25
N SER A 75 8.48 -17.45 11.34
CA SER A 75 8.52 -18.92 11.21
C SER A 75 9.90 -19.47 10.81
N GLY A 76 10.81 -18.62 10.32
CA GLY A 76 12.16 -18.99 9.92
C GLY A 76 12.99 -19.65 11.03
N ILE A 77 12.75 -19.31 12.31
CA ILE A 77 13.50 -19.89 13.43
C ILE A 77 13.29 -21.41 13.59
N PHE A 78 12.20 -21.96 13.05
CA PHE A 78 11.93 -23.41 13.13
C PHE A 78 12.59 -24.20 11.99
N ILE A 79 12.88 -23.56 10.86
CA ILE A 79 13.48 -24.18 9.67
C ILE A 79 15.02 -24.00 9.67
N SER A 80 15.48 -22.79 9.93
CA SER A 80 16.88 -22.40 9.71
C SER A 80 17.90 -23.17 10.57
N PRO A 81 17.66 -23.46 11.87
CA PRO A 81 18.64 -24.17 12.70
C PRO A 81 18.94 -25.59 12.22
N LYS A 82 17.91 -26.30 11.72
CA LYS A 82 18.09 -27.65 11.17
C LYS A 82 18.93 -27.65 9.90
N GLY A 83 18.78 -26.62 9.05
CA GLY A 83 19.59 -26.48 7.84
C GLY A 83 21.06 -26.25 8.17
N VAL A 84 21.35 -25.23 8.99
CA VAL A 84 22.73 -24.85 9.33
C VAL A 84 23.44 -25.96 10.11
N LEU A 85 22.75 -26.65 11.02
CA LEU A 85 23.35 -27.75 11.79
C LEU A 85 23.70 -28.96 10.93
N ARG A 86 22.93 -29.25 9.87
CA ARG A 86 23.24 -30.36 8.95
C ARG A 86 24.49 -30.10 8.12
N GLU A 87 24.67 -28.87 7.65
CA GLU A 87 25.85 -28.49 6.86
C GLU A 87 27.11 -28.38 7.72
N THR A 88 26.95 -27.92 8.95
CA THR A 88 28.08 -27.63 9.83
C THR A 88 28.54 -28.85 10.64
N GLN A 89 27.66 -29.83 10.85
CA GLN A 89 27.88 -31.06 11.65
C GLN A 89 28.39 -30.82 13.09
N SER A 90 28.42 -29.57 13.55
CA SER A 90 28.92 -29.14 14.86
C SER A 90 28.06 -28.00 15.40
N VAL A 91 27.64 -28.14 16.66
CA VAL A 91 26.78 -27.17 17.35
C VAL A 91 27.53 -25.84 17.59
N GLY A 92 28.83 -25.89 17.88
CA GLY A 92 29.63 -24.71 18.16
C GLY A 92 29.76 -23.79 16.93
N LEU A 93 30.07 -24.37 15.77
CA LEU A 93 30.17 -23.61 14.53
C LEU A 93 28.80 -23.07 14.07
N CYS A 94 27.71 -23.81 14.29
CA CYS A 94 26.35 -23.33 14.01
C CYS A 94 26.02 -22.06 14.81
N LEU A 95 26.39 -21.99 16.09
CA LEU A 95 26.18 -20.80 16.93
C LEU A 95 27.02 -19.60 16.45
N ILE A 96 28.28 -19.84 16.06
CA ILE A 96 29.16 -18.78 15.53
C ILE A 96 28.58 -18.18 14.25
N ILE A 97 28.13 -19.02 13.31
CA ILE A 97 27.50 -18.59 12.06
C ILE A 97 26.23 -17.78 12.33
N TRP A 98 25.42 -18.21 13.30
CA TRP A 98 24.20 -17.52 13.67
C TRP A 98 24.49 -16.12 14.24
N VAL A 99 25.47 -16.01 15.14
CA VAL A 99 25.92 -14.72 15.69
C VAL A 99 26.51 -13.83 14.60
N ALA A 100 27.33 -14.38 13.69
CA ALA A 100 27.90 -13.63 12.57
C ALA A 100 26.81 -13.07 11.64
N CYS A 101 25.81 -13.88 11.30
CA CYS A 101 24.65 -13.45 10.52
C CYS A 101 23.85 -12.35 11.24
N GLY A 102 23.63 -12.51 12.55
CA GLY A 102 22.99 -11.50 13.39
C GLY A 102 23.76 -10.17 13.39
N LEU A 103 25.09 -10.22 13.47
CA LEU A 103 25.94 -9.02 13.44
C LEU A 103 25.85 -8.31 12.08
N VAL A 104 25.90 -9.04 10.97
CA VAL A 104 25.76 -8.46 9.62
C VAL A 104 24.37 -7.82 9.46
N SER A 105 23.30 -8.48 9.92
CA SER A 105 21.95 -7.90 9.91
C SER A 105 21.84 -6.64 10.77
N LEU A 106 22.49 -6.61 11.94
CA LEU A 106 22.50 -5.45 12.82
C LEU A 106 23.17 -4.24 12.15
N LEU A 107 24.30 -4.45 11.46
CA LEU A 107 24.97 -3.39 10.71
C LEU A 107 24.06 -2.84 9.58
N GLY A 108 23.37 -3.73 8.86
CA GLY A 108 22.39 -3.33 7.84
C GLY A 108 21.22 -2.53 8.44
N ALA A 109 20.71 -2.95 9.59
CA ALA A 109 19.65 -2.24 10.31
C ALA A 109 20.11 -0.85 10.78
N LEU A 110 21.37 -0.71 11.20
CA LEU A 110 21.94 0.58 11.62
C LEU A 110 22.04 1.54 10.43
N CYS A 111 22.53 1.08 9.27
CA CYS A 111 22.53 1.88 8.04
C CYS A 111 21.10 2.28 7.62
N TYR A 112 20.14 1.38 7.75
CA TYR A 112 18.74 1.67 7.44
C TYR A 112 18.13 2.67 8.43
N ALA A 113 18.52 2.61 9.72
CA ALA A 113 18.11 3.57 10.74
C ALA A 113 18.63 4.98 10.42
N GLU A 114 19.89 5.12 10.01
CA GLU A 114 20.45 6.40 9.57
C GLU A 114 19.60 7.00 8.44
N ILE A 115 19.34 6.25 7.37
CA ILE A 115 18.52 6.71 6.23
C ILE A 115 17.08 7.03 6.66
N GLY A 116 16.49 6.22 7.54
CA GLY A 116 15.15 6.41 8.07
C GLY A 116 15.00 7.67 8.92
N THR A 117 16.09 8.17 9.53
CA THR A 117 16.08 9.44 10.27
C THR A 117 16.21 10.67 9.38
N VAL A 118 16.84 10.54 8.20
CA VAL A 118 17.07 11.66 7.27
C VAL A 118 15.78 12.08 6.55
N ILE A 119 14.87 11.14 6.23
CA ILE A 119 13.58 11.44 5.59
C ILE A 119 12.41 10.96 6.45
N PRO A 120 11.83 11.82 7.33
CA PRO A 120 10.71 11.47 8.19
C PRO A 120 9.36 11.57 7.44
N ARG A 121 9.24 10.84 6.32
CA ARG A 121 7.99 10.73 5.54
C ARG A 121 7.38 9.35 5.74
N ASN A 122 6.08 9.34 6.01
CA ASN A 122 5.31 8.10 6.07
C ASN A 122 5.15 7.57 4.64
N GLY A 123 5.75 6.43 4.32
CA GLY A 123 5.63 5.81 2.99
C GLY A 123 6.74 4.84 2.61
N ALA A 124 7.73 4.60 3.50
CA ALA A 124 8.87 3.72 3.25
C ALA A 124 9.50 4.04 1.88
N GLU A 125 9.88 3.03 1.10
CA GLU A 125 10.55 3.19 -0.20
C GLU A 125 9.77 4.04 -1.21
N ILE A 126 8.42 4.01 -1.17
CA ILE A 126 7.55 4.74 -2.11
C ILE A 126 7.53 6.25 -1.83
N ALA A 127 7.85 6.69 -0.61
CA ALA A 127 8.02 8.11 -0.31
C ALA A 127 9.33 8.68 -0.88
N TYR A 128 10.35 7.85 -1.09
CA TYR A 128 11.63 8.27 -1.68
C TYR A 128 11.58 8.36 -3.20
N LEU A 129 10.82 7.50 -3.87
CA LEU A 129 10.68 7.47 -5.34
C LEU A 129 9.71 8.51 -5.93
N LYS A 130 8.98 9.26 -5.08
CA LYS A 130 7.95 10.22 -5.51
C LYS A 130 8.43 11.67 -5.63
N GLU A 131 9.71 11.91 -5.37
CA GLU A 131 10.42 13.17 -5.58
C GLU A 131 11.38 13.00 -6.77
#